data_AF-A0A3S4CX98-F1
#
_entry.id   AF-A0A3S4CX98-F1
#
_cell.length_a   1.000
_cell.length_b   1.000
_cell.length_c   1.000
_cell.angle_alpha   90.00
_cell.angle_beta   90.00
_cell.angle_gamma   90.00
#
_symmetry.space_group_name_H-M   'P 1'
#
loop_
_entity.id
_entity.type
_entity.pdbx_description
1 polymer ?
#
loop_
_entity_poly.entity_id
_entity_poly.type
_entity_poly.pdbx_seq_one_letter_code
_entity_poly.pdbx_strand_id
1 'polypeptide(L)'
;MAHDRVGFGVLGPLEMTIDGAAIPLGTPKQRAVLAALLINRNRPVAIDALIDAAWEQGAPPGARDTLYAYVSKLRRLMAGAGIETRGLLANTPPGYRLTVADSDYDLGLFVASKNAGVRAAAAARFEQASEHFSAALAQWRGPVLDDLHDFNFVDAFAAGLAEEKVGTHVARAEVEIACGRPQSVIGELETLATDHPYREPLWAQLITAYYLADRQSDALDAFRRLRDRLAADLGVDPAPALRALHVRILRQRPLDVIKAAQANADETISTLSHYLTASQYMTALPDATRGPSLRDANERRYPLVATTTRIGRSPDNDIVLSGSKVSRHHAAVVDTGSSFVIVDLRSLNGVSVSGRRIHTSTALTEGDRIRIAEHQLMFETTS
;
A
#
# COMPACT_ATOMS: atom_id res chain seq x y z
N MET A 1 -26.40 24.27 7.21
CA MET A 1 -25.36 24.96 6.42
C MET A 1 -24.43 23.87 5.92
N ALA A 2 -24.43 23.62 4.61
CA ALA A 2 -23.44 22.73 4.01
C ALA A 2 -22.07 23.35 4.31
N HIS A 3 -21.24 22.65 5.06
CA HIS A 3 -19.86 23.08 5.20
C HIS A 3 -19.18 22.72 3.89
N ASP A 4 -18.54 23.71 3.26
CA ASP A 4 -17.77 23.52 2.03
C ASP A 4 -16.79 22.35 2.26
N ARG A 5 -16.96 21.26 1.51
CA ARG A 5 -16.25 20.00 1.78
C ARG A 5 -14.99 19.97 0.95
N VAL A 6 -13.84 20.15 1.61
CA VAL A 6 -12.54 19.89 0.98
C VAL A 6 -12.34 18.40 0.88
N GLY A 7 -11.90 17.95 -0.30
CA GLY A 7 -11.45 16.59 -0.55
C GLY A 7 -10.01 16.57 -1.05
N PHE A 8 -9.28 15.52 -0.73
CA PHE A 8 -7.91 15.29 -1.21
C PHE A 8 -7.79 13.93 -1.87
N GLY A 9 -6.93 13.85 -2.88
CA GLY A 9 -6.73 12.62 -3.63
C GLY A 9 -5.26 12.31 -3.93
N VAL A 10 -4.84 11.07 -3.64
CA VAL A 10 -3.52 10.53 -3.97
C VAL A 10 -3.58 9.26 -4.83
N LEU A 11 -4.76 8.62 -4.96
CA LEU A 11 -4.96 7.39 -5.74
C LEU A 11 -5.12 7.70 -7.25
N GLY A 12 -4.19 8.45 -7.80
CA GLY A 12 -4.23 9.08 -9.11
C GLY A 12 -3.35 10.33 -9.10
N PRO A 13 -3.45 11.21 -10.10
CA PRO A 13 -2.88 12.54 -10.00
C PRO A 13 -3.30 13.24 -8.70
N LEU A 14 -2.36 13.96 -8.08
CA LEU A 14 -2.59 14.71 -6.85
C LEU A 14 -3.72 15.70 -7.06
N GLU A 15 -4.76 15.56 -6.25
CA GLU A 15 -5.98 16.35 -6.36
C GLU A 15 -6.35 16.99 -5.02
N MET A 16 -6.87 18.21 -5.12
CA MET A 16 -7.59 18.88 -4.06
C MET A 16 -8.89 19.38 -4.68
N THR A 17 -10.02 19.08 -4.04
CA THR A 17 -11.33 19.57 -4.44
C THR A 17 -11.94 20.44 -3.35
N ILE A 18 -12.75 21.41 -3.76
CA ILE A 18 -13.64 22.18 -2.88
C ILE A 18 -15.03 22.01 -3.47
N ASP A 19 -15.95 21.42 -2.70
CA ASP A 19 -17.32 21.11 -3.15
C ASP A 19 -17.36 20.32 -4.47
N GLY A 20 -16.40 19.40 -4.62
CA GLY A 20 -16.22 18.57 -5.81
C GLY A 20 -15.54 19.24 -6.99
N ALA A 21 -15.25 20.55 -6.93
CA ALA A 21 -14.51 21.25 -7.98
C ALA A 21 -12.99 21.16 -7.76
N ALA A 22 -12.25 20.68 -8.76
CA ALA A 22 -10.79 20.56 -8.69
C ALA A 22 -10.09 21.92 -8.62
N ILE A 23 -9.09 22.02 -7.74
CA ILE A 23 -8.35 23.25 -7.45
C ILE A 23 -6.94 23.17 -8.02
N PRO A 24 -6.50 24.14 -8.85
CA PRO A 24 -5.14 24.17 -9.36
C PRO A 24 -4.10 24.33 -8.23
N LEU A 25 -3.31 23.28 -8.02
CA LEU A 25 -2.35 23.21 -6.91
C LEU A 25 -1.00 23.89 -7.19
N GLY A 26 -0.81 24.46 -8.37
CA GLY A 26 0.40 25.21 -8.73
C GLY A 26 1.54 24.33 -9.27
N THR A 27 2.78 24.72 -8.99
CA THR A 27 3.99 24.11 -9.57
C THR A 27 4.26 22.70 -9.03
N PRO A 28 5.03 21.85 -9.73
CA PRO A 28 5.36 20.49 -9.27
C PRO A 28 5.93 20.44 -7.84
N LYS A 29 6.79 21.39 -7.47
CA LYS A 29 7.36 21.45 -6.10
C LYS A 29 6.34 21.85 -5.03
N GLN A 30 5.40 22.73 -5.35
CA GLN A 30 4.29 23.05 -4.43
C GLN A 30 3.38 21.83 -4.22
N ARG A 31 3.14 21.07 -5.29
CA ARG A 31 2.37 19.82 -5.28
C ARG A 31 3.10 18.73 -4.49
N ALA A 32 4.41 18.58 -4.67
CA ALA A 32 5.24 17.66 -3.89
C ALA A 32 5.16 17.95 -2.37
N VAL A 33 5.17 19.22 -1.96
CA VAL A 33 4.97 19.59 -0.55
C VAL A 33 3.59 19.15 -0.04
N LEU A 34 2.52 19.38 -0.80
CA LEU A 34 1.17 18.93 -0.41
C LEU A 34 1.08 17.40 -0.37
N ALA A 35 1.64 16.70 -1.36
CA ALA A 35 1.68 15.25 -1.39
C ALA A 35 2.43 14.66 -0.18
N ALA A 36 3.60 15.20 0.16
CA ALA A 36 4.35 14.77 1.34
C ALA A 36 3.56 14.97 2.65
N LEU A 37 2.77 16.05 2.75
CA LEU A 37 1.86 16.29 3.86
C LEU A 37 0.67 15.33 3.90
N LEU A 38 0.10 14.97 2.75
CA LEU A 38 -1.03 14.03 2.65
C LEU A 38 -0.62 12.59 2.92
N ILE A 39 0.53 12.16 2.42
CA ILE A 39 1.15 10.86 2.73
C ILE A 39 1.31 10.74 4.26
N ASN A 40 1.74 11.81 4.92
CA ASN A 40 1.92 11.87 6.37
C ASN A 40 0.75 12.59 7.08
N ARG A 41 -0.48 12.51 6.55
CA ARG A 41 -1.64 13.21 7.11
C ARG A 41 -1.76 12.94 8.61
N ASN A 42 -2.21 13.95 9.35
CA ASN A 42 -2.38 13.92 10.80
C ASN A 42 -1.07 13.75 11.60
N ARG A 43 0.10 13.70 10.96
CA ARG A 43 1.43 13.67 11.60
C ARG A 43 2.24 14.92 11.25
N PRO A 44 3.12 15.41 12.15
CA PRO A 44 4.06 16.47 11.80
C PRO A 44 5.11 16.00 10.78
N VAL A 45 5.37 16.81 9.77
CA VAL A 45 6.45 16.62 8.80
C VAL A 45 7.48 17.75 8.99
N ALA A 46 8.74 17.38 9.20
CA ALA A 46 9.82 18.33 9.40
C ALA A 46 10.06 19.20 8.16
N ILE A 47 10.50 20.44 8.37
CA ILE A 47 10.86 21.37 7.28
C ILE A 47 11.87 20.74 6.33
N ASP A 48 12.93 20.13 6.87
CA ASP A 48 14.00 19.57 6.05
C ASP A 48 13.49 18.37 5.23
N ALA A 49 12.59 17.55 5.76
CA ALA A 49 11.93 16.47 5.01
C ALA A 49 11.03 16.99 3.87
N LEU A 50 10.33 18.11 4.07
CA LEU A 50 9.55 18.76 3.00
C LEU A 50 10.45 19.37 1.92
N ILE A 51 11.64 19.85 2.30
CA ILE A 51 12.65 20.31 1.36
C ILE A 51 13.19 19.12 0.56
N ASP A 52 13.56 18.03 1.23
CA ASP A 52 14.05 16.82 0.57
C ASP A 52 12.99 16.24 -0.39
N ALA A 53 11.71 16.26 -0.03
CA ALA A 53 10.63 15.81 -0.92
C ALA A 53 10.49 16.68 -2.18
N ALA A 54 10.73 18.00 -2.08
CA ALA A 54 10.52 18.92 -3.20
C ALA A 54 11.79 19.20 -4.05
N TRP A 55 12.98 18.93 -3.51
CA TRP A 55 14.26 19.21 -4.16
C TRP A 55 15.26 18.06 -4.16
N GLU A 56 15.00 16.98 -3.41
CA GLU A 56 15.90 15.85 -3.24
C GLU A 56 17.31 16.33 -2.86
N GLN A 57 18.35 15.91 -3.60
CA GLN A 57 19.73 16.31 -3.34
C GLN A 57 20.09 17.72 -3.88
N GLY A 58 19.15 18.43 -4.50
CA GLY A 58 19.37 19.67 -5.26
C GLY A 58 18.73 20.93 -4.67
N ALA A 59 18.62 21.04 -3.34
CA ALA A 59 18.01 22.19 -2.68
C ALA A 59 18.83 23.48 -2.90
N PRO A 60 18.23 24.58 -3.41
CA PRO A 60 18.93 25.84 -3.61
C PRO A 60 19.12 26.61 -2.29
N PRO A 61 20.08 27.56 -2.23
CA PRO A 61 20.09 28.58 -1.19
C PRO A 61 18.73 29.30 -1.13
N GLY A 62 18.03 29.24 0.00
CA GLY A 62 16.66 29.80 0.15
C GLY A 62 15.51 28.80 -0.03
N ALA A 63 15.77 27.48 -0.05
CA ALA A 63 14.71 26.47 -0.09
C ALA A 63 13.67 26.62 1.04
N ARG A 64 14.09 27.03 2.24
CA ARG A 64 13.20 27.30 3.38
C ARG A 64 12.20 28.41 3.11
N ASP A 65 12.65 29.55 2.56
CA ASP A 65 11.76 30.66 2.23
C ASP A 65 10.78 30.28 1.12
N THR A 66 11.25 29.49 0.15
CA THR A 66 10.39 28.95 -0.92
C THR A 66 9.34 27.99 -0.37
N LEU A 67 9.70 27.13 0.57
CA LEU A 67 8.75 26.25 1.28
C LEU A 67 7.69 27.06 2.03
N TYR A 68 8.09 28.12 2.74
CA TYR A 68 7.15 29.01 3.44
C TYR A 68 6.17 29.68 2.46
N ALA A 69 6.65 30.08 1.28
CA ALA A 69 5.79 30.61 0.22
C ALA A 69 4.80 29.56 -0.31
N TYR A 70 5.22 28.30 -0.50
CA TYR A 70 4.32 27.20 -0.88
C TYR A 70 3.25 26.94 0.17
N VAL A 71 3.61 26.82 1.45
CA VAL A 71 2.64 26.63 2.54
C VAL A 71 1.65 27.80 2.62
N SER A 72 2.13 29.05 2.46
CA SER A 72 1.26 30.23 2.43
C SER A 72 0.28 30.21 1.25
N LYS A 73 0.71 29.74 0.06
CA LYS A 73 -0.18 29.55 -1.10
C LYS A 73 -1.21 28.45 -0.86
N LEU A 74 -0.79 27.29 -0.35
CA LEU A 74 -1.70 26.18 -0.02
C LEU A 74 -2.76 26.62 0.99
N ARG A 75 -2.38 27.34 2.05
CA ARG A 75 -3.34 27.92 3.01
C ARG A 75 -4.34 28.86 2.34
N ARG A 76 -3.90 29.72 1.41
CA ARG A 76 -4.81 30.62 0.68
C ARG A 76 -5.81 29.86 -0.18
N LEU A 77 -5.38 28.77 -0.83
CA LEU A 77 -6.29 27.91 -1.60
C LEU A 77 -7.37 27.30 -0.71
N MET A 78 -7.01 26.80 0.48
CA MET A 78 -7.97 26.26 1.46
C MET A 78 -8.87 27.35 2.05
N ALA A 79 -8.33 28.54 2.33
CA ALA A 79 -9.09 29.65 2.92
C ALA A 79 -10.15 30.22 1.96
N GLY A 80 -9.89 30.13 0.66
CA GLY A 80 -10.86 30.51 -0.38
C GLY A 80 -12.17 29.70 -0.32
N ALA A 81 -12.19 28.57 0.37
CA ALA A 81 -13.35 27.70 0.62
C ALA A 81 -14.02 27.93 1.98
N GLY A 82 -13.75 29.05 2.66
CA GLY A 82 -14.33 29.31 3.99
C GLY A 82 -13.84 28.37 5.11
N ILE A 83 -12.83 27.53 4.86
CA ILE A 83 -12.31 26.57 5.83
C ILE A 83 -11.32 27.25 6.78
N GLU A 84 -11.41 26.88 8.06
CA GLU A 84 -10.45 27.30 9.08
C GLU A 84 -9.08 26.66 8.82
N THR A 85 -8.18 27.44 8.21
CA THR A 85 -6.94 26.90 7.64
C THR A 85 -5.82 26.67 8.64
N ARG A 86 -5.86 27.29 9.83
CA ARG A 86 -4.80 27.11 10.84
C ARG A 86 -4.98 25.79 11.59
N GLY A 87 -6.21 25.32 11.76
CA GLY A 87 -6.51 23.95 12.19
C GLY A 87 -6.18 22.89 11.14
N LEU A 88 -6.48 23.16 9.86
CA LEU A 88 -6.24 22.22 8.75
C LEU A 88 -4.74 22.06 8.42
N LEU A 89 -4.01 23.14 8.17
CA LEU A 89 -2.56 23.12 7.91
C LEU A 89 -1.83 23.91 8.99
N ALA A 90 -1.49 23.22 10.08
CA ALA A 90 -0.91 23.82 11.28
C ALA A 90 0.62 23.91 11.23
N ASN A 91 1.18 24.98 11.81
CA ASN A 91 2.59 25.00 12.19
C ASN A 91 2.75 24.14 13.44
N THR A 92 3.44 23.01 13.36
CA THR A 92 3.72 22.14 14.51
C THR A 92 5.19 21.78 14.50
N PRO A 93 6.00 22.15 15.50
CA PRO A 93 7.40 21.74 15.57
C PRO A 93 7.57 20.22 15.34
N PRO A 94 8.53 19.78 14.50
CA PRO A 94 9.56 20.56 13.81
C PRO A 94 9.18 21.13 12.43
N GLY A 95 7.91 21.11 12.02
CA GLY A 95 7.48 21.68 10.74
C GLY A 95 5.97 21.90 10.62
N TYR A 96 5.31 21.11 9.78
CA TYR A 96 3.91 21.30 9.42
C TYR A 96 3.09 20.01 9.58
N ARG A 97 1.82 20.15 9.94
CA ARG A 97 0.87 19.03 9.98
C ARG A 97 -0.38 19.41 9.19
N LEU A 98 -0.78 18.52 8.29
CA LEU A 98 -2.06 18.61 7.57
C LEU A 98 -3.06 17.65 8.20
N THR A 99 -4.15 18.16 8.75
CA THR A 99 -5.16 17.38 9.47
C THR A 99 -6.35 17.08 8.57
N VAL A 100 -6.51 15.82 8.15
CA VAL A 100 -7.52 15.39 7.18
C VAL A 100 -8.26 14.17 7.71
N ALA A 101 -9.59 14.22 7.69
CA ALA A 101 -10.44 13.09 8.05
C ALA A 101 -10.42 12.04 6.92
N ASP A 102 -10.58 10.75 7.27
CA ASP A 102 -10.58 9.69 6.27
C ASP A 102 -11.73 9.81 5.26
N SER A 103 -12.83 10.47 5.63
CA SER A 103 -13.94 10.76 4.71
C SER A 103 -13.59 11.77 3.62
N ASP A 104 -12.57 12.60 3.83
CA ASP A 104 -12.17 13.69 2.94
C ASP A 104 -10.90 13.34 2.14
N TYR A 105 -10.53 12.05 2.13
CA TYR A 105 -9.31 11.55 1.53
C TYR A 105 -9.58 10.24 0.78
N ASP A 106 -9.25 10.17 -0.51
CA ASP A 106 -9.55 8.98 -1.35
C ASP A 106 -8.95 7.68 -0.81
N LEU A 107 -7.72 7.71 -0.30
CA LEU A 107 -7.09 6.57 0.37
C LEU A 107 -7.80 6.21 1.68
N GLY A 108 -8.32 7.20 2.43
CA GLY A 108 -9.14 6.94 3.62
C GLY A 108 -10.45 6.23 3.27
N LEU A 109 -11.13 6.69 2.22
CA LEU A 109 -12.34 6.06 1.70
C LEU A 109 -12.09 4.65 1.15
N PHE A 110 -10.96 4.45 0.46
CA PHE A 110 -10.51 3.15 -0.02
C PHE A 110 -10.32 2.17 1.14
N VAL A 111 -9.53 2.55 2.16
CA VAL A 111 -9.26 1.72 3.34
C VAL A 111 -10.55 1.39 4.08
N ALA A 112 -11.43 2.37 4.29
CA ALA A 112 -12.70 2.14 4.97
C ALA A 112 -13.60 1.14 4.21
N SER A 113 -13.72 1.31 2.90
CA SER A 113 -14.54 0.44 2.04
C SER A 113 -13.94 -0.97 1.95
N LYS A 114 -12.62 -1.09 1.78
CA LYS A 114 -11.91 -2.38 1.79
C LYS A 114 -12.16 -3.14 3.09
N ASN A 115 -11.99 -2.47 4.23
CA ASN A 115 -12.19 -3.08 5.54
C ASN A 115 -13.64 -3.52 5.79
N ALA A 116 -14.62 -2.76 5.28
CA ALA A 116 -16.02 -3.17 5.29
C ALA A 116 -16.26 -4.43 4.44
N GLY A 117 -15.64 -4.50 3.25
CA GLY A 117 -15.69 -5.68 2.37
C GLY A 117 -15.12 -6.94 3.02
N VAL A 118 -13.96 -6.82 3.67
CA VAL A 118 -13.33 -7.94 4.40
C VAL A 118 -14.24 -8.45 5.52
N ARG A 119 -14.85 -7.56 6.32
CA ARG A 119 -15.78 -7.95 7.39
C ARG A 119 -17.04 -8.63 6.86
N ALA A 120 -17.58 -8.13 5.74
CA ALA A 120 -18.72 -8.75 5.08
C ALA A 120 -18.39 -10.15 4.54
N ALA A 121 -17.22 -10.33 3.94
CA ALA A 121 -16.76 -11.62 3.40
C ALA A 121 -16.57 -12.68 4.49
N ALA A 122 -15.94 -12.33 5.63
CA ALA A 122 -15.81 -13.23 6.77
C ALA A 122 -17.18 -13.68 7.33
N ALA A 123 -18.16 -12.77 7.34
CA ALA A 123 -19.53 -13.05 7.72
C ALA A 123 -20.36 -13.76 6.62
N ALA A 124 -19.74 -14.25 5.54
CA ALA A 124 -20.38 -14.87 4.38
C ALA A 124 -21.41 -13.98 3.65
N ARG A 125 -21.33 -12.66 3.80
CA ARG A 125 -22.19 -11.69 3.12
C ARG A 125 -21.53 -11.23 1.82
N PHE A 126 -21.34 -12.17 0.90
CA PHE A 126 -20.50 -11.95 -0.29
C PHE A 126 -21.01 -10.85 -1.22
N GLU A 127 -22.33 -10.66 -1.36
CA GLU A 127 -22.87 -9.56 -2.17
C GLU A 127 -22.50 -8.19 -1.60
N GLN A 128 -22.70 -8.00 -0.30
CA GLN A 128 -22.28 -6.78 0.39
C GLN A 128 -20.76 -6.59 0.34
N ALA A 129 -19.99 -7.68 0.43
CA ALA A 129 -18.54 -7.61 0.29
C ALA A 129 -18.12 -7.13 -1.11
N SER A 130 -18.77 -7.61 -2.16
CA SER A 130 -18.53 -7.17 -3.54
C SER A 130 -18.83 -5.69 -3.75
N GLU A 131 -19.94 -5.19 -3.22
CA GLU A 131 -20.30 -3.77 -3.25
C GLU A 131 -19.20 -2.91 -2.59
N HIS A 132 -18.74 -3.32 -1.42
CA HIS A 132 -17.69 -2.62 -0.69
C HIS A 132 -16.33 -2.64 -1.40
N PHE A 133 -15.90 -3.79 -1.93
CA PHE A 133 -14.65 -3.85 -2.69
C PHE A 133 -14.72 -3.05 -3.99
N SER A 134 -15.88 -3.03 -4.65
CA SER A 134 -16.11 -2.20 -5.84
C SER A 134 -16.06 -0.70 -5.49
N ALA A 135 -16.67 -0.29 -4.37
CA ALA A 135 -16.60 1.09 -3.87
C ALA A 135 -15.17 1.51 -3.50
N ALA A 136 -14.38 0.58 -2.93
CA ALA A 136 -12.96 0.81 -2.66
C ALA A 136 -12.18 1.04 -3.96
N LEU A 137 -12.28 0.12 -4.92
CA LEU A 137 -11.58 0.21 -6.19
C LEU A 137 -11.98 1.45 -7.02
N ALA A 138 -13.22 1.92 -6.88
CA ALA A 138 -13.70 3.15 -7.53
C ALA A 138 -12.99 4.43 -7.04
N GLN A 139 -12.29 4.40 -5.90
CA GLN A 139 -11.48 5.54 -5.45
C GLN A 139 -10.20 5.75 -6.29
N TRP A 140 -9.80 4.73 -7.06
CA TRP A 140 -8.59 4.78 -7.88
C TRP A 140 -8.88 5.48 -9.23
N ARG A 141 -8.25 6.63 -9.43
CA ARG A 141 -8.32 7.47 -10.63
C ARG A 141 -7.14 7.23 -11.58
N GLY A 142 -6.07 6.59 -11.11
CA GLY A 142 -4.87 6.29 -11.91
C GLY A 142 -3.70 5.76 -11.06
N PRO A 143 -2.46 5.81 -11.57
CA PRO A 143 -1.26 5.58 -10.77
C PRO A 143 -1.17 6.57 -9.60
N VAL A 144 -0.66 6.11 -8.46
CA VAL A 144 -0.55 6.93 -7.25
C VAL A 144 0.36 8.12 -7.52
N LEU A 145 -0.17 9.33 -7.29
CA LEU A 145 0.53 10.60 -7.51
C LEU A 145 1.20 10.68 -8.90
N ASP A 146 0.47 10.25 -9.95
CA ASP A 146 1.00 10.09 -11.32
C ASP A 146 1.74 11.33 -11.86
N ASP A 147 1.26 12.53 -11.56
CA ASP A 147 1.91 13.78 -11.97
C ASP A 147 3.19 14.14 -11.18
N LEU A 148 3.51 13.37 -10.14
CA LEU A 148 4.71 13.48 -9.32
C LEU A 148 5.60 12.22 -9.42
N HIS A 149 5.44 11.40 -10.46
CA HIS A 149 6.24 10.18 -10.63
C HIS A 149 7.76 10.43 -10.76
N ASP A 150 8.16 11.66 -11.11
CA ASP A 150 9.57 12.08 -11.15
C ASP A 150 10.18 12.36 -9.76
N PHE A 151 9.39 12.33 -8.69
CA PHE A 151 9.85 12.58 -7.32
C PHE A 151 10.03 11.28 -6.54
N ASN A 152 11.27 10.98 -6.16
CA ASN A 152 11.66 9.69 -5.56
C ASN A 152 10.93 9.32 -4.26
N PHE A 153 10.41 10.31 -3.51
CA PHE A 153 9.65 10.04 -2.28
C PHE A 153 8.30 9.36 -2.53
N VAL A 154 7.78 9.42 -3.76
CA VAL A 154 6.51 8.81 -4.16
C VAL A 154 6.65 7.30 -4.36
N ASP A 155 7.79 6.83 -4.86
CA ASP A 155 7.99 5.46 -5.33
C ASP A 155 7.60 4.39 -4.31
N ALA A 156 8.13 4.50 -3.08
CA ALA A 156 7.85 3.54 -2.02
C ALA A 156 6.35 3.53 -1.67
N PHE A 157 5.77 4.71 -1.48
CA PHE A 157 4.35 4.86 -1.13
C PHE A 157 3.44 4.31 -2.24
N ALA A 158 3.73 4.65 -3.50
CA ALA A 158 3.01 4.14 -4.66
C ALA A 158 3.09 2.61 -4.77
N ALA A 159 4.27 2.02 -4.58
CA ALA A 159 4.45 0.57 -4.58
C ALA A 159 3.70 -0.11 -3.42
N GLY A 160 3.71 0.48 -2.23
CA GLY A 160 2.95 0.01 -1.07
C GLY A 160 1.44 -0.01 -1.32
N LEU A 161 0.91 1.06 -1.92
CA LEU A 161 -0.51 1.13 -2.26
C LEU A 161 -0.88 0.23 -3.45
N ALA A 162 0.03 0.01 -4.40
CA ALA A 162 -0.19 -0.95 -5.49
C ALA A 162 -0.40 -2.38 -4.95
N GLU A 163 0.29 -2.77 -3.87
CA GLU A 163 0.01 -4.02 -3.14
C GLU A 163 -1.43 -4.07 -2.66
N GLU A 164 -1.90 -3.01 -2.00
CA GLU A 164 -3.25 -2.94 -1.45
C GLU A 164 -4.32 -2.98 -2.55
N LYS A 165 -4.06 -2.34 -3.70
CA LYS A 165 -4.95 -2.38 -4.87
C LYS A 165 -5.10 -3.81 -5.38
N VAL A 166 -3.98 -4.48 -5.63
CA VAL A 166 -3.97 -5.86 -6.15
C VAL A 166 -4.66 -6.80 -5.16
N GLY A 167 -4.36 -6.69 -3.86
CA GLY A 167 -5.04 -7.49 -2.83
C GLY A 167 -6.55 -7.27 -2.81
N THR A 168 -7.00 -6.03 -3.07
CA THR A 168 -8.44 -5.71 -3.14
C THR A 168 -9.11 -6.30 -4.39
N HIS A 169 -8.44 -6.30 -5.55
CA HIS A 169 -8.93 -7.01 -6.73
C HIS A 169 -9.02 -8.52 -6.50
N VAL A 170 -8.03 -9.12 -5.82
CA VAL A 170 -8.05 -10.55 -5.46
C VAL A 170 -9.23 -10.86 -4.54
N ALA A 171 -9.42 -10.09 -3.47
CA ALA A 171 -10.55 -10.27 -2.55
C ALA A 171 -11.90 -10.07 -3.24
N ARG A 172 -12.00 -9.10 -4.17
CA ARG A 172 -13.21 -8.93 -5.00
C ARG A 172 -13.48 -10.14 -5.87
N ALA A 173 -12.45 -10.69 -6.51
CA ALA A 173 -12.59 -11.89 -7.33
C ALA A 173 -13.06 -13.09 -6.51
N GLU A 174 -12.54 -13.27 -5.30
CA GLU A 174 -12.97 -14.33 -4.38
C GLU A 174 -14.45 -14.26 -4.06
N VAL A 175 -14.96 -13.07 -3.73
CA VAL A 175 -16.39 -12.92 -3.39
C VAL A 175 -17.30 -13.01 -4.60
N GLU A 176 -16.88 -12.51 -5.77
CA GLU A 176 -17.63 -12.67 -7.03
C GLU A 176 -17.74 -14.14 -7.44
N ILE A 177 -16.65 -14.90 -7.29
CA ILE A 177 -16.63 -16.35 -7.53
C ILE A 177 -17.54 -17.06 -6.51
N ALA A 178 -17.48 -16.68 -5.22
CA ALA A 178 -18.35 -17.24 -4.18
C ALA A 178 -19.85 -16.93 -4.41
N CYS A 179 -20.18 -15.79 -5.03
CA CYS A 179 -21.52 -15.45 -5.50
C CYS A 179 -21.95 -16.19 -6.79
N GLY A 180 -21.11 -17.08 -7.33
CA GLY A 180 -21.43 -17.85 -8.54
C GLY A 180 -21.26 -17.06 -9.84
N ARG A 181 -20.44 -15.99 -9.84
CA ARG A 181 -20.17 -15.15 -11.03
C ARG A 181 -18.72 -15.23 -11.52
N PRO A 182 -18.10 -16.42 -11.68
CA PRO A 182 -16.68 -16.54 -12.07
C PRO A 182 -16.38 -15.91 -13.43
N GLN A 183 -17.33 -15.93 -14.37
CA GLN A 183 -17.16 -15.33 -15.70
C GLN A 183 -16.97 -13.81 -15.65
N SER A 184 -17.55 -13.13 -14.65
CA SER A 184 -17.52 -11.67 -14.56
C SER A 184 -16.13 -11.10 -14.27
N VAL A 185 -15.24 -11.92 -13.69
CA VAL A 185 -13.91 -11.49 -13.24
C VAL A 185 -12.77 -11.92 -14.16
N ILE A 186 -13.02 -12.82 -15.14
CA ILE A 186 -11.95 -13.38 -15.99
C ILE A 186 -11.20 -12.28 -16.75
N GLY A 187 -11.90 -11.39 -17.47
CA GLY A 187 -11.25 -10.38 -18.30
C GLY A 187 -10.43 -9.36 -17.49
N GLU A 188 -10.93 -8.99 -16.30
CA GLU A 188 -10.20 -8.13 -15.37
C GLU A 188 -8.95 -8.85 -14.83
N LEU A 189 -9.08 -10.11 -14.41
CA LEU A 189 -7.97 -10.91 -13.90
C LEU A 189 -6.92 -11.22 -14.98
N GLU A 190 -7.30 -11.39 -16.24
CA GLU A 190 -6.37 -11.53 -17.37
C GLU A 190 -5.51 -10.27 -17.56
N THR A 191 -6.13 -9.10 -17.47
CA THR A 191 -5.45 -7.80 -17.57
C THR A 191 -4.46 -7.65 -16.41
N LEU A 192 -4.94 -7.85 -15.18
CA LEU A 192 -4.08 -7.73 -13.99
C LEU A 192 -2.97 -8.79 -13.93
N ALA A 193 -3.18 -10.00 -14.46
CA ALA A 193 -2.14 -11.03 -14.56
C ALA A 193 -1.05 -10.67 -15.57
N THR A 194 -1.37 -9.80 -16.53
CA THR A 194 -0.39 -9.24 -17.47
C THR A 194 0.43 -8.13 -16.81
N ASP A 195 -0.23 -7.24 -16.07
CA ASP A 195 0.41 -6.12 -15.37
C ASP A 195 1.20 -6.56 -14.14
N HIS A 196 0.77 -7.65 -13.49
CA HIS A 196 1.37 -8.19 -12.27
C HIS A 196 1.72 -9.68 -12.43
N PRO A 197 2.66 -10.01 -13.34
CA PRO A 197 2.90 -11.39 -13.76
C PRO A 197 3.36 -12.32 -12.63
N TYR A 198 3.94 -11.77 -11.56
CA TYR A 198 4.48 -12.54 -10.44
C TYR A 198 3.55 -12.59 -9.21
N ARG A 199 2.33 -12.02 -9.31
CA ARG A 199 1.35 -12.03 -8.20
C ARG A 199 0.54 -13.32 -8.20
N GLU A 200 1.11 -14.36 -7.62
CA GLU A 200 0.52 -15.70 -7.54
C GLU A 200 -0.94 -15.76 -7.04
N PRO A 201 -1.37 -14.99 -6.01
CA PRO A 201 -2.77 -14.99 -5.58
C PRO A 201 -3.75 -14.56 -6.69
N LEU A 202 -3.33 -13.65 -7.56
CA LEU A 202 -4.12 -13.19 -8.69
C LEU A 202 -4.33 -14.31 -9.72
N TRP A 203 -3.24 -15.01 -10.04
CA TRP A 203 -3.31 -16.19 -10.89
C TRP A 203 -4.16 -17.31 -10.30
N ALA A 204 -4.13 -17.50 -8.98
CA ALA A 204 -4.96 -18.48 -8.31
C ALA A 204 -6.46 -18.20 -8.53
N GLN A 205 -6.87 -16.93 -8.46
CA GLN A 205 -8.26 -16.55 -8.76
C GLN A 205 -8.58 -16.66 -10.26
N LEU A 206 -7.66 -16.32 -11.16
CA LEU A 206 -7.87 -16.49 -12.60
C LEU A 206 -8.07 -17.97 -12.98
N ILE A 207 -7.20 -18.85 -12.46
CA ILE A 207 -7.28 -20.30 -12.67
C ILE A 207 -8.60 -20.85 -12.09
N THR A 208 -8.98 -20.40 -10.89
CA THR A 208 -10.24 -20.80 -10.24
C THR A 208 -11.45 -20.35 -11.05
N ALA A 209 -11.44 -19.11 -11.56
CA ALA A 209 -12.50 -18.55 -12.37
C ALA A 209 -12.69 -19.34 -13.67
N TYR A 210 -11.61 -19.63 -14.41
CA TYR A 210 -11.71 -20.48 -15.61
C TYR A 210 -12.28 -21.86 -15.29
N TYR A 211 -11.81 -22.51 -14.22
CA TYR A 211 -12.27 -23.85 -13.88
C TYR A 211 -13.76 -23.89 -13.55
N LEU A 212 -14.26 -22.92 -12.78
CA LEU A 212 -15.69 -22.82 -12.43
C LEU A 212 -16.57 -22.30 -13.57
N ALA A 213 -15.95 -21.71 -14.59
CA ALA A 213 -16.55 -21.30 -15.84
C ALA A 213 -16.66 -22.43 -16.88
N ASP A 214 -16.41 -23.68 -16.49
CA ASP A 214 -16.34 -24.87 -17.37
C ASP A 214 -15.24 -24.77 -18.46
N ARG A 215 -14.20 -23.98 -18.18
CA ARG A 215 -13.04 -23.74 -19.07
C ARG A 215 -11.79 -24.41 -18.51
N GLN A 216 -11.87 -25.73 -18.26
CA GLN A 216 -10.77 -26.49 -17.63
C GLN A 216 -9.44 -26.36 -18.39
N SER A 217 -9.47 -26.40 -19.72
CA SER A 217 -8.27 -26.23 -20.56
C SER A 217 -7.59 -24.88 -20.27
N ASP A 218 -8.37 -23.80 -20.25
CA ASP A 218 -7.84 -22.45 -20.00
C ASP A 218 -7.27 -22.30 -18.58
N ALA A 219 -7.88 -22.97 -17.59
CA ALA A 219 -7.36 -23.02 -16.22
C ALA A 219 -5.99 -23.69 -16.14
N LEU A 220 -5.82 -24.84 -16.83
CA LEU A 220 -4.54 -25.54 -16.91
C LEU A 220 -3.50 -24.73 -17.70
N ASP A 221 -3.93 -24.03 -18.74
CA ASP A 221 -3.07 -23.17 -19.56
C ASP A 221 -2.60 -21.93 -18.81
N ALA A 222 -3.46 -21.31 -18.00
CA ALA A 222 -3.09 -20.23 -17.10
C ALA A 222 -2.04 -20.67 -16.08
N PHE A 223 -2.19 -21.87 -15.49
CA PHE A 223 -1.16 -22.43 -14.60
C PHE A 223 0.17 -22.67 -15.33
N ARG A 224 0.14 -23.25 -16.54
CA ARG A 224 1.35 -23.46 -17.36
C ARG A 224 2.06 -22.13 -17.66
N ARG A 225 1.31 -21.11 -18.11
CA ARG A 225 1.84 -19.76 -18.38
C ARG A 225 2.54 -19.16 -17.15
N LEU A 226 1.91 -19.23 -15.98
CA LEU A 226 2.53 -18.72 -14.76
C LEU A 226 3.81 -19.49 -14.41
N ARG A 227 3.75 -20.83 -14.39
CA ARG A 227 4.90 -21.67 -14.05
C ARG A 227 6.08 -21.37 -14.97
N ASP A 228 5.84 -21.29 -16.26
CA ASP A 228 6.90 -21.06 -17.24
C ASP A 228 7.51 -19.66 -17.08
N ARG A 229 6.71 -18.63 -16.74
CA ARG A 229 7.20 -17.29 -16.38
C ARG A 229 8.02 -17.29 -15.09
N LEU A 230 7.52 -17.88 -14.00
CA LEU A 230 8.26 -17.95 -12.72
C LEU A 230 9.60 -18.68 -12.88
N ALA A 231 9.62 -19.75 -13.66
CA ALA A 231 10.85 -20.49 -13.94
C ALA A 231 11.83 -19.67 -14.80
N ALA A 232 11.36 -19.04 -15.88
CA ALA A 232 12.20 -18.29 -16.80
C ALA A 232 12.76 -17.00 -16.19
N ASP A 233 11.90 -16.22 -15.53
CA ASP A 233 12.25 -14.86 -15.09
C ASP A 233 12.89 -14.87 -13.70
N LEU A 234 12.52 -15.83 -12.85
CA LEU A 234 12.85 -15.82 -11.42
C LEU A 234 13.55 -17.09 -10.94
N GLY A 235 13.56 -18.17 -11.74
CA GLY A 235 14.15 -19.45 -11.37
C GLY A 235 13.44 -20.14 -10.20
N VAL A 236 12.15 -19.89 -10.00
CA VAL A 236 11.35 -20.46 -8.90
C VAL A 236 10.13 -21.22 -9.40
N ASP A 237 9.68 -22.18 -8.61
CA ASP A 237 8.43 -22.91 -8.84
C ASP A 237 7.22 -22.16 -8.27
N PRO A 238 6.00 -22.37 -8.82
CA PRO A 238 4.76 -21.87 -8.22
C PRO A 238 4.59 -22.33 -6.77
N ALA A 239 4.01 -21.48 -5.93
CA ALA A 239 3.75 -21.71 -4.52
C ALA A 239 2.90 -22.97 -4.27
N PRO A 240 3.01 -23.58 -3.07
CA PRO A 240 2.27 -24.79 -2.73
C PRO A 240 0.76 -24.71 -2.97
N ALA A 241 0.13 -23.56 -2.68
CA ALA A 241 -1.29 -23.33 -2.88
C ALA A 241 -1.71 -23.47 -4.37
N LEU A 242 -0.94 -22.87 -5.29
CA LEU A 242 -1.18 -22.97 -6.73
C LEU A 242 -0.94 -24.39 -7.25
N ARG A 243 0.11 -25.07 -6.77
CA ARG A 243 0.35 -26.48 -7.15
C ARG A 243 -0.79 -27.38 -6.68
N ALA A 244 -1.33 -27.15 -5.49
CA ALA A 244 -2.48 -27.88 -4.97
C ALA A 244 -3.75 -27.61 -5.79
N LEU A 245 -4.00 -26.35 -6.18
CA LEU A 245 -5.10 -25.97 -7.07
C LEU A 245 -5.00 -26.70 -8.42
N HIS A 246 -3.82 -26.69 -9.04
CA HIS A 246 -3.56 -27.38 -10.30
C HIS A 246 -3.86 -28.90 -10.20
N VAL A 247 -3.39 -29.56 -9.14
CA VAL A 247 -3.66 -31.00 -8.92
C VAL A 247 -5.16 -31.28 -8.73
N ARG A 248 -5.90 -30.40 -8.05
CA ARG A 248 -7.37 -30.54 -7.91
C ARG A 248 -8.07 -30.45 -9.27
N ILE A 249 -7.66 -29.49 -10.11
CA ILE A 249 -8.21 -29.26 -11.45
C ILE A 249 -7.90 -30.43 -12.37
N LEU A 250 -6.66 -30.96 -12.36
CA LEU A 250 -6.30 -32.15 -13.14
C LEU A 250 -7.17 -33.37 -12.80
N ARG A 251 -7.60 -33.49 -11.54
CA ARG A 251 -8.45 -34.58 -11.05
C ARG A 251 -9.95 -34.24 -11.10
N GLN A 252 -10.33 -33.12 -11.72
CA GLN A 252 -11.71 -32.64 -11.80
C GLN A 252 -12.43 -32.64 -10.45
N ARG A 253 -11.71 -32.26 -9.38
CA ARG A 253 -12.30 -32.16 -8.04
C ARG A 253 -13.10 -30.87 -7.89
N PRO A 254 -14.23 -30.86 -7.17
CA PRO A 254 -14.93 -29.61 -6.87
C PRO A 254 -14.05 -28.67 -6.03
N LEU A 255 -14.27 -27.37 -6.15
CA LEU A 255 -13.64 -26.34 -5.32
C LEU A 255 -14.66 -25.79 -4.32
N ASP A 256 -14.23 -25.59 -3.08
CA ASP A 256 -15.06 -25.00 -2.03
C ASP A 256 -14.72 -23.52 -1.90
N VAL A 257 -15.26 -22.72 -2.82
CA VAL A 257 -14.92 -21.30 -2.96
C VAL A 257 -15.54 -20.42 -1.87
N ILE A 258 -16.68 -20.83 -1.31
CA ILE A 258 -17.30 -20.16 -0.15
C ILE A 258 -16.35 -20.26 1.04
N LYS A 259 -15.90 -21.48 1.37
CA LYS A 259 -14.99 -21.70 2.48
C LYS A 259 -13.64 -21.01 2.26
N ALA A 260 -13.12 -21.03 1.03
CA ALA A 260 -11.88 -20.35 0.69
C ALA A 260 -11.99 -18.82 0.89
N ALA A 261 -13.05 -18.20 0.38
CA ALA A 261 -13.27 -16.75 0.53
C ALA A 261 -13.43 -16.34 2.00
N GLN A 262 -14.15 -17.13 2.81
CA GLN A 262 -14.26 -16.86 4.25
C GLN A 262 -12.91 -17.01 4.96
N ALA A 263 -12.17 -18.08 4.70
CA ALA A 263 -10.87 -18.31 5.34
C ALA A 263 -9.86 -17.18 5.03
N ASN A 264 -9.82 -16.72 3.77
CA ASN A 264 -8.95 -15.62 3.36
C ASN A 264 -9.40 -14.28 4.00
N ALA A 265 -10.71 -14.07 4.12
CA ALA A 265 -11.25 -12.90 4.82
C ALA A 265 -10.94 -12.93 6.33
N ASP A 266 -11.05 -14.08 6.99
CA ASP A 266 -10.72 -14.26 8.41
C ASP A 266 -9.22 -13.99 8.66
N GLU A 267 -8.34 -14.51 7.80
CA GLU A 267 -6.91 -14.20 7.85
C GLU A 267 -6.66 -12.69 7.71
N THR A 268 -7.33 -12.04 6.76
CA THR A 268 -7.22 -10.59 6.56
C THR A 268 -7.75 -9.80 7.76
N ILE A 269 -8.83 -10.25 8.43
CA ILE A 269 -9.33 -9.65 9.68
C ILE A 269 -8.29 -9.76 10.78
N SER A 270 -7.60 -10.91 10.89
CA SER A 270 -6.54 -11.09 11.87
C SER A 270 -5.42 -10.07 11.65
N THR A 271 -4.92 -9.94 10.42
CA THR A 271 -3.89 -8.96 10.06
C THR A 271 -4.35 -7.52 10.33
N LEU A 272 -5.59 -7.18 9.96
CA LEU A 272 -6.15 -5.85 10.23
C LEU A 272 -6.28 -5.58 11.73
N SER A 273 -6.61 -6.59 12.54
CA SER A 273 -6.72 -6.45 14.00
C SER A 273 -5.36 -6.17 14.63
N HIS A 274 -4.29 -6.85 14.15
CA HIS A 274 -2.92 -6.56 14.55
C HIS A 274 -2.51 -5.14 14.14
N TYR A 275 -2.83 -4.72 12.91
CA TYR A 275 -2.58 -3.35 12.44
C TYR A 275 -3.29 -2.30 13.31
N LEU A 276 -4.59 -2.47 13.57
CA LEU A 276 -5.37 -1.50 14.35
C LEU A 276 -4.82 -1.38 15.78
N THR A 277 -4.45 -2.51 16.38
CA THR A 277 -3.78 -2.53 17.69
C THR A 277 -2.45 -1.78 17.65
N ALA A 278 -1.61 -2.02 16.64
CA ALA A 278 -0.34 -1.32 16.45
C ALA A 278 -0.54 0.19 16.23
N SER A 279 -1.51 0.57 15.41
CA SER A 279 -1.78 1.97 15.06
C SER A 279 -2.22 2.83 16.25
N GLN A 280 -2.88 2.24 17.26
CA GLN A 280 -3.22 2.94 18.51
C GLN A 280 -1.97 3.47 19.22
N TYR A 281 -0.89 2.68 19.26
CA TYR A 281 0.41 3.10 19.84
C TYR A 281 1.09 4.22 19.04
N MET A 282 0.80 4.34 17.74
CA MET A 282 1.32 5.44 16.93
C MET A 282 0.63 6.78 17.24
N THR A 283 -0.62 6.74 17.71
CA THR A 283 -1.41 7.94 18.03
C THR A 283 -1.33 8.40 19.49
N ALA A 284 -1.10 7.49 20.43
CA ALA A 284 -1.31 7.72 21.87
C ALA A 284 -0.09 8.28 22.65
N LEU A 285 0.75 9.11 22.01
CA LEU A 285 2.15 9.42 22.34
C LEU A 285 3.08 8.39 21.70
N PRO A 286 4.04 8.81 20.85
CA PRO A 286 5.03 7.91 20.25
C PRO A 286 5.99 7.41 21.33
N ASP A 287 5.53 6.43 22.11
CA ASP A 287 6.37 5.69 23.01
C ASP A 287 7.19 4.73 22.16
N ALA A 288 8.47 5.06 21.94
CA ALA A 288 9.39 4.23 21.16
C ALA A 288 9.58 2.81 21.76
N THR A 289 9.03 2.54 22.95
CA THR A 289 9.05 1.22 23.57
C THR A 289 7.86 0.32 23.18
N ARG A 290 6.78 0.85 22.58
CA ARG A 290 5.60 0.07 22.18
C ARG A 290 5.08 0.47 20.79
N GLY A 291 4.63 -0.52 20.02
CA GLY A 291 4.06 -0.32 18.70
C GLY A 291 4.84 -1.02 17.58
N PRO A 292 4.50 -0.74 16.32
CA PRO A 292 5.06 -1.45 15.18
C PRO A 292 6.55 -1.14 15.04
N SER A 293 7.37 -2.19 14.94
CA SER A 293 8.82 -2.06 14.86
C SER A 293 9.47 -3.16 14.03
N LEU A 294 10.68 -2.89 13.56
CA LEU A 294 11.61 -3.92 13.11
C LEU A 294 12.62 -4.19 14.24
N ARG A 295 12.89 -5.46 14.55
CA ARG A 295 13.89 -5.86 15.54
C ARG A 295 15.04 -6.60 14.88
N ASP A 296 16.27 -6.17 15.12
CA ASP A 296 17.46 -6.87 14.60
C ASP A 296 17.94 -8.01 15.52
N ALA A 297 18.95 -8.75 15.05
CA ALA A 297 19.54 -9.87 15.79
C ALA A 297 20.21 -9.50 17.11
N ASN A 298 20.48 -8.21 17.37
CA ASN A 298 21.00 -7.70 18.63
C ASN A 298 19.88 -7.19 19.55
N GLU A 299 18.62 -7.54 19.26
CA GLU A 299 17.42 -7.09 19.96
C GLU A 299 17.20 -5.57 19.89
N ARG A 300 17.88 -4.86 18.96
CA ARG A 300 17.65 -3.44 18.76
C ARG A 300 16.37 -3.24 17.94
N ARG A 301 15.51 -2.36 18.42
CA ARG A 301 14.22 -2.02 17.78
C ARG A 301 14.31 -0.72 16.99
N TYR A 302 13.66 -0.73 15.84
CA TYR A 302 13.48 0.40 14.94
C TYR A 302 11.97 0.66 14.80
N PRO A 303 11.42 1.68 15.47
CA PRO A 303 9.99 1.94 15.46
C PRO A 303 9.53 2.50 14.11
N LEU A 304 8.38 2.04 13.61
CA LEU A 304 7.81 2.43 12.32
C LEU A 304 6.80 3.56 12.52
N VAL A 305 7.32 4.77 12.79
CA VAL A 305 6.51 5.94 13.18
C VAL A 305 6.04 6.81 12.01
N ALA A 306 6.73 6.73 10.86
CA ALA A 306 6.40 7.48 9.65
C ALA A 306 5.56 6.63 8.70
N THR A 307 4.89 7.27 7.73
CA THR A 307 4.18 6.53 6.67
C THR A 307 5.14 5.69 5.83
N THR A 308 6.40 6.12 5.71
CA THR A 308 7.45 5.39 5.00
C THR A 308 8.71 5.38 5.86
N THR A 309 9.22 4.19 6.16
CA THR A 309 10.51 3.98 6.86
C THR A 309 11.50 3.39 5.88
N ARG A 310 12.52 4.17 5.52
CA ARG A 310 13.57 3.81 4.54
C ARG A 310 14.68 3.01 5.19
N ILE A 311 15.15 1.99 4.48
CA ILE A 311 16.19 1.06 4.92
C ILE A 311 17.30 1.04 3.88
N GLY A 312 18.54 1.25 4.29
CA GLY A 312 19.66 1.23 3.37
C GLY A 312 21.00 1.52 4.02
N ARG A 313 22.06 1.53 3.19
CA ARG A 313 23.43 1.81 3.66
C ARG A 313 23.71 3.29 3.88
N SER A 314 23.04 4.17 3.15
CA SER A 314 23.31 5.59 3.26
C SER A 314 22.76 6.15 4.60
N PRO A 315 23.44 7.15 5.19
CA PRO A 315 23.07 7.69 6.50
C PRO A 315 21.77 8.51 6.50
N ASP A 316 21.21 8.83 5.34
CA ASP A 316 19.92 9.51 5.17
C ASP A 316 18.71 8.56 5.24
N ASN A 317 18.93 7.25 5.42
CA ASN A 317 17.85 6.30 5.70
C ASN A 317 17.44 6.32 7.17
N ASP A 318 16.19 5.97 7.43
CA ASP A 318 15.65 5.87 8.80
C ASP A 318 16.26 4.68 9.56
N ILE A 319 16.54 3.58 8.83
CA ILE A 319 17.27 2.41 9.33
C ILE A 319 18.53 2.23 8.50
N VAL A 320 19.68 2.48 9.13
CA VAL A 320 20.99 2.38 8.49
C VAL A 320 21.57 0.98 8.71
N LEU A 321 21.72 0.22 7.63
CA LEU A 321 22.35 -1.10 7.62
C LEU A 321 23.71 -1.04 6.93
N SER A 322 24.78 -1.33 7.68
CA SER A 322 26.14 -1.38 7.15
C SER A 322 26.35 -2.58 6.22
N GLY A 323 27.33 -2.50 5.31
CA GLY A 323 27.73 -3.64 4.47
C GLY A 323 27.66 -3.36 2.97
N SER A 324 28.66 -3.80 2.22
CA SER A 324 28.77 -3.52 0.78
C SER A 324 27.66 -4.17 -0.07
N LYS A 325 27.01 -5.20 0.46
CA LYS A 325 25.86 -5.87 -0.16
C LYS A 325 24.53 -5.14 0.08
N VAL A 326 24.51 -4.11 0.91
CA VAL A 326 23.34 -3.26 1.12
C VAL A 326 23.40 -2.06 0.16
N SER A 327 22.41 -1.95 -0.73
CA SER A 327 22.18 -0.74 -1.54
C SER A 327 22.08 0.53 -0.70
N ARG A 328 22.43 1.68 -1.30
CA ARG A 328 22.31 3.01 -0.67
C ARG A 328 20.92 3.26 -0.09
N HIS A 329 19.90 2.99 -0.90
CA HIS A 329 18.49 2.92 -0.53
C HIS A 329 18.03 1.53 -0.97
N HIS A 330 17.74 0.65 -0.03
CA HIS A 330 17.56 -0.78 -0.30
C HIS A 330 16.09 -1.17 -0.31
N ALA A 331 15.37 -0.76 0.72
CA ALA A 331 13.97 -1.11 0.93
C ALA A 331 13.26 0.03 1.66
N ALA A 332 11.94 -0.05 1.71
CA ALA A 332 11.13 0.76 2.59
C ALA A 332 9.98 -0.05 3.17
N VAL A 333 9.60 0.24 4.42
CA VAL A 333 8.33 -0.23 4.98
C VAL A 333 7.33 0.91 4.91
N VAL A 334 6.16 0.63 4.35
CA VAL A 334 5.09 1.59 4.10
C VAL A 334 3.88 1.24 4.95
N ASP A 335 3.42 2.18 5.78
CA ASP A 335 2.12 2.14 6.44
C ASP A 335 1.05 2.59 5.45
N THR A 336 0.21 1.67 5.00
CA THR A 336 -0.81 1.94 3.97
C THR A 336 -2.11 2.49 4.54
N GLY A 337 -2.25 2.53 5.87
CA GLY A 337 -3.53 2.80 6.55
C GLY A 337 -4.33 1.54 6.91
N SER A 338 -3.94 0.37 6.39
CA SER A 338 -4.57 -0.93 6.69
C SER A 338 -3.57 -2.06 6.93
N SER A 339 -2.31 -1.88 6.53
CA SER A 339 -1.25 -2.88 6.62
C SER A 339 0.12 -2.18 6.62
N PHE A 340 1.16 -2.94 6.97
CA PHE A 340 2.54 -2.56 6.69
C PHE A 340 3.03 -3.36 5.48
N VAL A 341 3.57 -2.68 4.48
CA VAL A 341 4.08 -3.30 3.25
C VAL A 341 5.57 -3.03 3.14
N ILE A 342 6.39 -4.07 3.00
CA ILE A 342 7.79 -3.89 2.64
C ILE A 342 7.93 -3.83 1.12
N VAL A 343 8.69 -2.86 0.64
CA VAL A 343 8.98 -2.59 -0.77
C VAL A 343 10.48 -2.71 -1.00
N ASP A 344 10.89 -3.48 -2.00
CA ASP A 344 12.26 -3.50 -2.52
C ASP A 344 12.47 -2.34 -3.49
N LEU A 345 13.40 -1.43 -3.18
CA LEU A 345 13.67 -0.23 -3.97
C LEU A 345 14.65 -0.55 -5.11
N ARG A 346 14.35 -1.62 -5.87
CA ARG A 346 15.20 -2.16 -6.94
C ARG A 346 16.63 -2.42 -6.47
N SER A 347 16.76 -2.98 -5.27
CA SER A 347 18.07 -3.26 -4.70
C SER A 347 18.83 -4.33 -5.49
N LEU A 348 20.17 -4.31 -5.39
CA LEU A 348 21.02 -5.24 -6.12
C LEU A 348 20.80 -6.70 -5.68
N ASN A 349 20.65 -6.90 -4.37
CA ASN A 349 20.60 -8.24 -3.75
C ASN A 349 19.18 -8.68 -3.35
N GLY A 350 18.19 -7.79 -3.51
CA GLY A 350 16.80 -8.04 -3.19
C GLY A 350 16.50 -8.11 -1.70
N VAL A 351 15.21 -8.10 -1.41
CA VAL A 351 14.65 -8.33 -0.08
C VAL A 351 14.03 -9.73 -0.03
N SER A 352 14.15 -10.43 1.10
CA SER A 352 13.40 -11.67 1.34
C SER A 352 12.58 -11.58 2.61
N VAL A 353 11.36 -12.11 2.60
CA VAL A 353 10.46 -12.19 3.76
C VAL A 353 10.13 -13.65 4.00
N SER A 354 10.37 -14.13 5.23
CA SER A 354 10.08 -15.49 5.68
C SER A 354 10.61 -16.57 4.73
N GLY A 355 11.83 -16.34 4.22
CA GLY A 355 12.55 -17.24 3.32
C GLY A 355 12.23 -17.08 1.82
N ARG A 356 11.27 -16.23 1.46
CA ARG A 356 10.88 -15.97 0.06
C ARG A 356 11.42 -14.63 -0.41
N ARG A 357 12.12 -14.60 -1.54
CA ARG A 357 12.55 -13.33 -2.16
C ARG A 357 11.30 -12.62 -2.71
N ILE A 358 11.16 -11.33 -2.39
CA ILE A 358 10.09 -10.50 -2.94
C ILE A 358 10.56 -9.87 -4.26
N HIS A 359 9.62 -9.60 -5.17
CA HIS A 359 9.93 -8.94 -6.44
C HIS A 359 9.84 -7.43 -6.38
N THR A 360 8.77 -6.93 -5.77
CA THR A 360 8.51 -5.50 -5.65
C THR A 360 8.08 -5.17 -4.24
N SER A 361 7.05 -5.85 -3.75
CA SER A 361 6.52 -5.62 -2.41
C SER A 361 5.77 -6.83 -1.86
N THR A 362 5.60 -6.87 -0.54
CA THR A 362 4.67 -7.78 0.13
C THR A 362 4.16 -7.15 1.42
N ALA A 363 2.90 -7.44 1.79
CA ALA A 363 2.41 -7.15 3.12
C ALA A 363 3.19 -7.94 4.18
N LEU A 364 3.41 -7.31 5.34
CA LEU A 364 4.07 -7.88 6.51
C LEU A 364 3.02 -8.34 7.52
N THR A 365 3.31 -9.46 8.16
CA THR A 365 2.53 -10.06 9.25
C THR A 365 3.39 -10.23 10.50
N GLU A 366 2.77 -10.26 11.67
CA GLU A 366 3.45 -10.42 12.96
C GLU A 366 4.46 -11.58 12.93
N GLY A 367 5.72 -11.30 13.28
CA GLY A 367 6.79 -12.30 13.33
C GLY A 367 7.49 -12.57 11.99
N ASP A 368 7.12 -11.88 10.91
CA ASP A 368 7.79 -12.05 9.62
C ASP A 368 9.28 -11.73 9.70
N ARG A 369 10.10 -12.62 9.12
CA ARG A 369 11.57 -12.47 9.10
C ARG A 369 12.02 -11.85 7.80
N ILE A 370 12.45 -10.61 7.85
CA ILE A 370 12.98 -9.85 6.72
C ILE A 370 14.49 -10.04 6.66
N ARG A 371 14.99 -10.41 5.48
CA ARG A 371 16.43 -10.54 5.20
C ARG A 371 16.84 -9.55 4.13
N ILE A 372 17.82 -8.71 4.47
CA ILE A 372 18.47 -7.73 3.59
C ILE A 372 19.96 -8.01 3.63
N ALA A 373 20.50 -8.58 2.55
CA ALA A 373 21.86 -9.12 2.52
C ALA A 373 22.13 -10.07 3.72
N GLU A 374 23.09 -9.77 4.58
CA GLU A 374 23.41 -10.50 5.81
C GLU A 374 22.52 -10.13 7.02
N HIS A 375 21.77 -9.03 6.95
CA HIS A 375 20.95 -8.55 8.06
C HIS A 375 19.63 -9.29 8.12
N GLN A 376 19.23 -9.64 9.34
CA GLN A 376 17.92 -10.18 9.65
C GLN A 376 17.18 -9.22 10.57
N LEU A 377 15.96 -8.86 10.16
CA LEU A 377 15.03 -8.04 10.91
C LEU A 377 13.74 -8.86 11.11
N MET A 378 13.10 -8.70 12.25
CA MET A 378 11.79 -9.30 12.52
C MET A 378 10.75 -8.20 12.65
N PHE A 379 9.61 -8.35 11.97
CA PHE A 379 8.51 -7.40 12.07
C PHE A 379 7.61 -7.72 13.26
N GLU A 380 7.29 -6.70 14.04
CA GLU A 380 6.48 -6.80 15.26
C GLU A 380 5.46 -5.66 15.26
N THR A 381 4.23 -5.95 15.66
CA THR A 381 3.07 -5.03 15.73
C THR A 381 2.81 -4.60 17.17
N THR A 382 3.12 -5.46 18.13
CA THR A 382 3.03 -5.20 19.57
C THR A 382 4.14 -5.93 20.31
N SER A 383 5.15 -5.20 20.77
CA SER A 383 6.11 -5.69 21.76
C SER A 383 6.44 -4.56 22.72
#